data_AF-D2QMC9-F1
#
_entry.id   AF-D2QMC9-F1
#
_cell.length_a   1.000
_cell.length_b   1.000
_cell.length_c   1.000
_cell.angle_alpha   90.00
_cell.angle_beta   90.00
_cell.angle_gamma   90.00
#
_symmetry.space_group_name_H-M   'P 1'
#
loop_
_entity.id
_entity.type
_entity.pdbx_description
1 polymer ?
#
loop_
_entity_poly.entity_id
_entity_poly.type
_entity_poly.pdbx_seq_one_letter_code
_entity_poly.pdbx_strand_id
1 'polypeptide(L)'
;MNRYSVVYMLKKQYYHISCRTNSEAVSVLDHLSSLDEHSPIGIYDAKTELFHWEPQRQYEYNRAQIDEQGKLADQIIQTAQALRLANQTITYQLTPDTQSRLMA
;
A
#
# COMPACT_ATOMS: atom_id res chain seq x y z
N MET A 1 12.45 -10.57 1.31
CA MET A 1 12.10 -9.15 1.08
C MET A 1 10.66 -9.07 0.61
N ASN A 2 9.87 -8.13 1.11
CA ASN A 2 8.48 -7.96 0.71
C ASN A 2 8.42 -7.22 -0.63
N ARG A 3 8.01 -7.93 -1.69
CA ARG A 3 8.01 -7.40 -3.06
C ARG A 3 6.80 -6.53 -3.35
N TYR A 4 5.65 -6.89 -2.79
CA TYR A 4 4.39 -6.26 -3.12
C TYR A 4 3.96 -5.30 -2.00
N SER A 5 3.23 -4.25 -2.37
CA SER A 5 2.53 -3.38 -1.44
C SER A 5 1.07 -3.28 -1.87
N VAL A 6 0.15 -3.69 -1.00
CA VAL A 6 -1.28 -3.41 -1.20
C VAL A 6 -1.55 -2.02 -0.69
N VAL A 7 -1.97 -1.11 -1.57
CA VAL A 7 -2.27 0.29 -1.25
C VAL A 7 -3.77 0.45 -1.05
N TYR A 8 -4.15 1.14 0.02
CA TYR A 8 -5.53 1.45 0.36
C TYR A 8 -5.62 2.83 1.02
N MET A 9 -6.82 3.39 1.07
CA MET A 9 -7.12 4.55 1.91
C MET A 9 -7.96 4.15 3.12
N LEU A 10 -7.67 4.77 4.25
CA LEU A 10 -8.49 4.74 5.45
C LEU A 10 -8.57 6.18 5.98
N LYS A 11 -9.78 6.69 6.25
CA LYS A 11 -9.98 8.07 6.75
C LYS A 11 -9.24 9.14 5.92
N LYS A 12 -9.27 8.99 4.59
CA LYS A 12 -8.61 9.89 3.60
C LYS A 12 -7.07 9.93 3.67
N GLN A 13 -6.44 8.98 4.35
CA GLN A 13 -5.00 8.81 4.37
C GLN A 13 -4.61 7.53 3.64
N TYR A 14 -3.50 7.56 2.91
CA TYR A 14 -2.96 6.39 2.22
C TYR A 14 -2.15 5.53 3.18
N TYR A 15 -2.32 4.22 3.04
CA TYR A 15 -1.59 3.21 3.76
C TYR A 15 -1.16 2.10 2.81
N HIS A 16 -0.21 1.29 3.26
CA HIS A 16 0.11 0.06 2.57
C HIS A 16 0.33 -1.13 3.52
N ILE A 17 0.02 -2.32 3.03
CA ILE A 17 0.39 -3.59 3.65
C ILE A 17 1.46 -4.24 2.76
N SER A 18 2.57 -4.64 3.36
CA SER A 18 3.68 -5.28 2.66
C SER A 18 3.43 -6.78 2.52
N CYS A 19 3.49 -7.31 1.30
CA CYS A 19 3.29 -8.73 1.01
C CYS A 19 4.53 -9.32 0.31
N ARG A 20 4.78 -10.60 0.55
CA ARG A 20 5.90 -11.34 -0.05
C ARG A 20 5.54 -11.87 -1.43
N THR A 21 4.31 -12.34 -1.63
CA THR A 21 3.85 -12.94 -2.89
C THR A 21 2.70 -12.13 -3.51
N ASN A 22 2.48 -12.32 -4.82
CA ASN A 22 1.38 -11.68 -5.52
C ASN A 22 0.03 -12.24 -5.03
N SER A 23 -0.06 -13.55 -4.80
CA SER A 23 -1.27 -14.19 -4.29
C SER A 23 -1.68 -13.65 -2.91
N GLU A 24 -0.71 -13.43 -2.02
CA GLU A 24 -0.95 -12.80 -0.72
C GLU A 24 -1.46 -11.36 -0.89
N ALA A 25 -0.85 -10.59 -1.79
CA ALA A 25 -1.29 -9.23 -2.07
C ALA A 25 -2.74 -9.17 -2.62
N VAL A 26 -3.11 -10.13 -3.48
CA VAL A 26 -4.48 -10.27 -3.99
C VAL A 26 -5.44 -10.61 -2.85
N SER A 27 -5.13 -11.61 -2.02
CA SER A 27 -5.98 -11.95 -0.85
C SER A 27 -6.17 -10.78 0.11
N VAL A 28 -5.12 -9.96 0.33
CA VAL A 28 -5.21 -8.77 1.18
C VAL A 28 -6.07 -7.69 0.52
N LEU A 29 -5.94 -7.47 -0.79
CA LEU A 29 -6.77 -6.50 -1.53
C LEU A 29 -8.26 -6.90 -1.49
N ASP A 30 -8.55 -8.18 -1.68
CA ASP A 30 -9.92 -8.73 -1.58
C ASP A 30 -10.47 -8.56 -0.17
N HIS A 31 -9.67 -8.86 0.86
CA HIS A 31 -10.09 -8.67 2.25
C HIS A 31 -10.38 -7.20 2.57
N LEU A 32 -9.53 -6.26 2.12
CA LEU A 32 -9.76 -4.83 2.31
C LEU A 32 -11.06 -4.36 1.63
N SER A 33 -11.43 -4.97 0.50
CA SER A 33 -12.69 -4.69 -0.20
C SER A 33 -13.93 -5.09 0.61
N SER A 34 -13.78 -5.95 1.61
CA SER A 34 -14.86 -6.37 2.52
C SER A 34 -15.01 -5.49 3.76
N LEU A 35 -14.12 -4.51 3.96
CA LEU A 35 -14.12 -3.64 5.14
C LEU A 35 -14.70 -2.26 4.81
N ASP A 36 -15.83 -1.89 5.42
CA ASP A 36 -16.59 -0.66 5.08
C ASP A 36 -15.78 0.65 5.13
N GLU A 37 -14.82 0.77 6.05
CA GLU A 37 -14.00 2.00 6.19
C GLU A 37 -12.78 2.05 5.26
N HIS A 38 -12.49 0.95 4.55
CA HIS A 38 -11.30 0.83 3.72
C HIS A 38 -11.66 1.02 2.26
N SER A 39 -10.89 1.87 1.59
CA SER A 39 -10.99 2.03 0.13
C SER A 39 -9.75 1.40 -0.51
N PRO A 40 -9.81 0.13 -0.96
CA PRO A 40 -8.70 -0.50 -1.67
C PRO A 40 -8.35 0.29 -2.93
N ILE A 41 -7.06 0.44 -3.23
CA ILE A 41 -6.57 1.12 -4.45
C ILE A 41 -5.98 0.13 -5.44
N GLY A 42 -5.11 -0.77 -4.97
CA GLY A 42 -4.42 -1.72 -5.83
C GLY A 42 -3.13 -2.27 -5.24
N ILE A 43 -2.34 -2.91 -6.07
CA ILE A 43 -1.11 -3.62 -5.72
C ILE A 43 0.05 -3.02 -6.49
N TYR A 44 1.05 -2.53 -5.77
CA TYR A 44 2.33 -2.11 -6.31
C TYR A 44 3.33 -3.26 -6.29
N ASP A 45 3.98 -3.55 -7.42
CA ASP A 45 5.09 -4.50 -7.52
C ASP A 45 6.42 -3.75 -7.54
N ALA A 46 7.18 -3.82 -6.43
CA ALA A 46 8.44 -3.09 -6.30
C ALA A 46 9.57 -3.64 -7.19
N LYS A 47 9.41 -4.80 -7.82
CA LYS A 47 10.40 -5.33 -8.76
C LYS A 47 10.25 -4.72 -10.15
N THR A 48 9.01 -4.56 -10.60
CA THR A 48 8.69 -4.08 -11.95
C THR A 48 8.25 -2.62 -11.97
N GLU A 49 8.04 -2.02 -10.79
CA GLU A 49 7.51 -0.67 -10.59
C GLU A 49 6.14 -0.46 -11.26
N LEU A 50 5.39 -1.56 -11.40
CA LEU A 50 4.05 -1.54 -11.98
C LEU A 50 3.00 -1.46 -10.87
N PHE A 51 1.91 -0.77 -11.19
CA PHE A 51 0.73 -0.69 -10.34
C PHE A 51 -0.44 -1.43 -10.98
N HIS A 52 -0.99 -2.38 -10.23
CA HIS A 52 -2.20 -3.12 -10.61
C HIS A 52 -3.37 -2.55 -9.83
N TRP A 53 -4.31 -1.90 -10.52
CA TRP A 53 -5.46 -1.30 -9.87
C TRP A 53 -6.43 -2.36 -9.35
N GLU A 54 -7.14 -2.02 -8.28
CA GLU A 54 -8.37 -2.72 -7.89
C GLU A 54 -9.35 -2.74 -9.10
N PRO A 55 -10.10 -3.84 -9.35
CA PRO A 55 -10.91 -4.00 -10.55
C PRO A 55 -11.83 -2.84 -10.92
N GLN A 56 -12.58 -2.27 -9.97
CA GLN A 56 -13.45 -1.13 -10.26
C GLN A 56 -12.63 0.11 -10.63
N ARG A 57 -11.54 0.38 -9.93
CA ARG A 57 -10.62 1.47 -10.27
C ARG A 57 -9.92 1.28 -11.61
N GLN A 58 -9.57 0.05 -11.96
CA GLN A 58 -9.00 -0.28 -13.28
C GLN A 58 -10.00 0.09 -14.39
N TYR A 59 -11.28 -0.21 -14.20
CA TYR A 59 -12.33 0.16 -15.14
C TYR A 59 -12.45 1.68 -15.31
N GLU A 60 -12.41 2.44 -14.21
CA GLU A 60 -12.41 3.91 -14.24
C GLU A 60 -11.15 4.48 -14.91
N TYR A 61 -9.98 3.97 -14.53
CA TYR A 61 -8.68 4.35 -15.09
C TYR A 61 -8.65 4.17 -16.61
N ASN A 62 -9.10 3.02 -17.11
CA ASN A 62 -9.10 2.73 -18.55
C ASN A 62 -10.00 3.66 -19.38
N ARG A 63 -10.94 4.35 -18.74
CA ARG A 63 -11.86 5.30 -19.39
C ARG A 63 -11.42 6.76 -19.28
N ALA A 64 -10.42 7.05 -18.46
CA ALA A 64 -9.84 8.38 -18.36
C ALA A 64 -9.04 8.72 -19.63
N GLN A 65 -8.81 10.01 -19.88
CA GLN A 65 -7.94 10.43 -20.98
C GLN A 65 -6.50 9.97 -20.75
N ILE A 66 -5.71 9.79 -21.80
CA ILE A 66 -4.32 9.30 -21.70
C ILE A 66 -3.48 10.16 -20.73
N ASP A 67 -3.62 11.49 -20.80
CA ASP A 67 -2.90 12.40 -19.92
C ASP A 67 -3.33 12.27 -18.44
N GLU A 68 -4.60 11.96 -18.20
CA GLU A 68 -5.14 11.72 -16.86
C GLU A 68 -4.67 10.38 -16.30
N GLN A 69 -4.66 9.35 -17.16
CA GLN A 69 -4.09 8.04 -16.84
C GLN A 69 -2.64 8.17 -16.40
N GLY A 70 -1.81 8.86 -17.18
CA GLY A 70 -0.40 9.11 -16.85
C GLY A 70 -0.24 9.77 -15.48
N LYS A 71 -0.96 10.88 -15.24
CA LYS A 71 -0.92 11.59 -13.94
C LYS A 71 -1.37 10.74 -12.76
N LEU A 72 -2.45 9.97 -12.92
CA LEU A 72 -2.97 9.09 -11.87
C LEU A 72 -2.00 7.96 -11.55
N ALA A 73 -1.44 7.32 -12.56
CA ALA A 73 -0.45 6.26 -12.41
C ALA A 73 0.82 6.78 -11.71
N ASP A 74 1.36 7.91 -12.17
CA ASP A 74 2.56 8.52 -11.57
C ASP A 74 2.32 8.87 -10.10
N GLN A 75 1.19 9.49 -9.78
CA GLN A 75 0.85 9.87 -8.42
C GLN A 75 0.75 8.65 -7.49
N ILE A 76 0.08 7.57 -7.92
CA ILE A 76 -0.11 6.41 -7.06
C ILE A 76 1.18 5.61 -6.90
N ILE A 77 2.01 5.52 -7.95
CA ILE A 77 3.32 4.87 -7.89
C ILE A 77 4.22 5.63 -6.92
N GLN A 78 4.30 6.95 -7.03
CA GLN A 78 5.08 7.78 -6.09
C GLN A 78 4.58 7.62 -4.65
N THR A 79 3.26 7.57 -4.45
CA THR A 79 2.66 7.33 -3.13
C THR A 79 3.07 5.96 -2.58
N ALA A 80 2.98 4.89 -3.39
CA ALA A 80 3.35 3.53 -2.98
C ALA A 80 4.85 3.43 -2.63
N GLN A 81 5.72 4.09 -3.40
CA GLN A 81 7.15 4.18 -3.13
C GLN A 81 7.43 4.93 -1.83
N ALA A 82 6.81 6.10 -1.63
CA ALA A 82 6.97 6.90 -0.41
C ALA A 82 6.52 6.13 0.84
N LEU A 83 5.38 5.44 0.77
CA LEU A 83 4.90 4.59 1.86
C LEU A 83 5.88 3.47 2.21
N ARG A 84 6.44 2.81 1.18
CA ARG A 84 7.47 1.77 1.38
C ARG A 84 8.73 2.33 2.01
N LEU A 85 9.20 3.50 1.57
CA LEU A 85 10.36 4.16 2.15
C LEU A 85 10.11 4.56 3.61
N ALA A 86 8.93 5.12 3.93
CA ALA A 86 8.57 5.48 5.30
C ALA A 86 8.54 4.26 6.23
N ASN A 87 8.01 3.13 5.77
CA ASN A 87 8.01 1.87 6.52
C ASN A 87 9.39 1.16 6.54
N GLN A 88 10.24 1.37 5.55
CA GLN A 88 11.66 0.99 5.58
C GLN A 88 12.49 1.88 6.52
N THR A 89 12.00 3.10 6.78
CA THR A 89 12.60 4.09 7.68
C THR A 89 12.01 3.99 9.09
N ILE A 90 11.36 2.87 9.44
CA ILE A 90 11.21 2.49 10.84
C ILE A 90 12.53 1.83 11.28
N THR A 91 13.55 2.65 11.48
CA THR A 91 14.55 2.34 12.50
C THR A 91 13.84 2.57 13.82
N TYR A 92 13.27 1.53 14.43
CA TYR A 92 13.05 1.57 15.87
C TYR A 92 14.44 1.74 16.50
N GLN A 93 14.81 2.97 16.84
CA GLN A 93 15.61 3.11 18.04
C GLN A 93 14.70 2.63 19.17
N LEU A 94 14.95 1.41 19.63
CA LEU A 94 14.47 0.95 20.92
C LEU A 94 14.97 2.00 21.93
N THR A 95 14.08 2.85 22.41
CA THR A 95 14.36 3.60 23.63
C THR A 95 14.42 2.57 24.77
N PRO A 96 15.50 2.52 25.55
CA PRO A 96 15.62 1.58 26.64
C PRO A 96 14.77 2.09 27.81
N ASP A 97 13.45 1.92 27.73
CA ASP A 97 12.58 2.24 28.88
C ASP A 97 11.38 1.30 29.04
N THR A 98 11.59 0.03 28.67
CA THR A 98 10.68 -1.07 29.02
C THR A 98 11.46 -2.25 29.60
N GLN A 99 12.46 -1.98 30.44
CA GLN A 99 13.00 -2.98 31.38
C GLN A 99 12.58 -2.73 32.85
N SER A 100 11.93 -1.60 33.16
CA SER A 100 11.63 -1.22 34.56
C SER A 100 10.20 -1.51 35.04
N ARG A 101 9.41 -2.34 34.33
CA ARG A 101 8.01 -2.64 34.71
C ARG A 101 7.64 -4.12 34.82
N LEU A 102 8.62 -5.01 34.85
CA LEU A 102 8.41 -6.44 35.17
C LEU A 102 9.11 -6.89 36.46
N MET A 103 9.52 -5.96 37.32
CA MET A 103 10.03 -6.21 38.66
C MET A 103 9.41 -5.22 39.67
N ALA A 104 8.08 -5.16 39.71
CA ALA A 104 7.31 -4.53 40.78
C ALA A 104 6.02 -5.33 40.98
#